data_AF-A0A528CIJ0-F1
#
_entry.id   AF-A0A528CIJ0-F1
#
_cell.length_a   1.000
_cell.length_b   1.000
_cell.length_c   1.000
_cell.angle_alpha   90.00
_cell.angle_beta   90.00
_cell.angle_gamma   90.00
#
_symmetry.space_group_name_H-M   'P 1'
#
loop_
_entity.id
_entity.type
_entity.pdbx_description
1 polymer ?
#
loop_
_entity_poly.entity_id
_entity_poly.type
_entity_poly.pdbx_seq_one_letter_code
_entity_poly.pdbx_strand_id
1 'polypeptide(L)'
;MIKVTALPDQMNFEVAAGETLLEAALRSGVPFAHACGGRAKCSTCRVWVLDGVEGCPNRNRDESLMAERLRLADEVRLACQLRPEGELRVRRLVLDETDLVITSQLLSSPETRSGESKQVAVFFSDVADFTKLSEQLSPYDVMYLLNRYFAQVGDIIERNGGFIDNFIGDGLMAIFGIDDQRDAPLRAVNAAIQTVATVDRLKPFFASMYGINFDIRIGLHYGEAVIGTLGFAGNQRLTA
;
A
#
# COMPACT_ATOMS: atom_id res chain seq x y z
N MET A 1 -15.44 34.27 4.61
CA MET A 1 -14.64 33.14 4.08
C MET A 1 -13.19 33.52 4.18
N ILE A 2 -12.33 32.56 4.47
CA ILE A 2 -10.90 32.78 4.72
C ILE A 2 -10.13 32.55 3.43
N LYS A 3 -9.28 33.51 3.04
CA LYS A 3 -8.49 33.39 1.82
C LYS A 3 -7.23 32.58 2.08
N VAL A 4 -6.93 31.65 1.18
CA VAL A 4 -5.71 30.88 1.20
C VAL A 4 -5.03 30.91 -0.16
N THR A 5 -3.72 31.16 -0.14
CA THR A 5 -2.85 31.05 -1.32
C THR A 5 -1.99 29.79 -1.21
N ALA A 6 -2.12 28.87 -2.17
CA ALA A 6 -1.31 27.66 -2.29
C ALA A 6 -0.18 27.83 -3.30
N LEU A 7 1.04 27.47 -2.88
CA LEU A 7 2.24 27.37 -3.72
C LEU A 7 2.48 25.91 -4.15
N PRO A 8 3.22 25.68 -5.27
CA PRO A 8 4.03 26.64 -6.04
C PRO A 8 3.31 27.45 -7.14
N ASP A 9 2.14 27.03 -7.59
CA ASP A 9 1.38 27.61 -8.71
C ASP A 9 0.55 28.87 -8.36
N GLN A 10 0.63 29.35 -7.11
CA GLN A 10 -0.09 30.55 -6.62
C GLN A 10 -1.62 30.46 -6.77
N MET A 11 -2.18 29.26 -6.66
CA MET A 11 -3.63 29.08 -6.67
C MET A 11 -4.27 29.70 -5.42
N ASN A 12 -5.33 30.48 -5.62
CA ASN A 12 -6.08 31.10 -4.53
C ASN A 12 -7.44 30.41 -4.38
N PHE A 13 -7.83 30.15 -3.14
CA PHE A 13 -9.12 29.56 -2.81
C PHE A 13 -9.64 30.07 -1.47
N GLU A 14 -10.91 29.81 -1.21
CA GLU A 14 -11.61 30.29 -0.01
C GLU A 14 -12.10 29.13 0.84
N VAL A 15 -11.84 29.22 2.15
CA VAL A 15 -12.24 28.23 3.15
C VAL A 15 -13.45 28.75 3.92
N ALA A 16 -14.51 27.96 3.95
CA ALA A 16 -15.70 28.24 4.75
C ALA A 16 -15.47 27.93 6.24
N ALA A 17 -16.29 28.52 7.12
CA ALA A 17 -16.17 28.26 8.55
C ALA A 17 -16.41 26.76 8.86
N GLY A 18 -15.47 26.13 9.56
CA GLY A 18 -15.54 24.71 9.92
C GLY A 18 -15.10 23.73 8.82
N GLU A 19 -14.86 24.23 7.59
CA GLU A 19 -14.30 23.46 6.48
C GLU A 19 -12.80 23.25 6.67
N THR A 20 -12.31 22.06 6.34
CA THR A 20 -10.86 21.80 6.35
C THR A 20 -10.19 22.44 5.14
N LEU A 21 -8.89 22.72 5.28
CA LEU A 21 -8.07 23.23 4.18
C LEU A 21 -8.13 22.30 2.96
N LEU A 22 -8.13 20.98 3.18
CA LEU A 22 -8.23 19.97 2.11
C LEU A 22 -9.58 20.04 1.39
N GLU A 23 -10.70 20.06 2.13
CA GLU A 23 -12.05 20.12 1.53
C GLU A 23 -12.20 21.38 0.65
N ALA A 24 -11.79 22.53 1.18
CA ALA A 24 -11.84 23.80 0.44
C ALA A 24 -10.96 23.76 -0.83
N ALA A 25 -9.75 23.23 -0.72
CA ALA A 25 -8.83 23.09 -1.85
C ALA A 25 -9.43 22.20 -2.95
N LEU A 26 -9.92 21.01 -2.61
CA LEU A 26 -10.52 20.08 -3.56
C LEU A 26 -11.78 20.65 -4.21
N ARG A 27 -12.65 21.30 -3.42
CA ARG A 27 -13.85 21.99 -3.92
C ARG A 27 -13.50 23.10 -4.93
N SER A 28 -12.38 23.78 -4.71
CA SER A 28 -11.88 24.84 -5.61
C SER A 28 -10.97 24.32 -6.73
N GLY A 29 -10.83 23.01 -6.90
CA GLY A 29 -9.99 22.41 -7.94
C GLY A 29 -8.48 22.58 -7.72
N VAL A 30 -8.05 22.91 -6.50
CA VAL A 30 -6.65 23.01 -6.12
C VAL A 30 -6.15 21.61 -5.73
N PRO A 31 -5.17 21.03 -6.45
CA PRO A 31 -4.75 19.65 -6.19
C PRO A 31 -3.98 19.55 -4.87
N PHE A 32 -4.39 18.62 -4.01
CA PHE A 32 -3.73 18.25 -2.76
C PHE A 32 -3.63 16.73 -2.66
N ALA A 33 -2.45 16.18 -2.37
CA ALA A 33 -2.28 14.75 -2.19
C ALA A 33 -2.94 14.28 -0.89
N HIS A 34 -3.76 13.23 -0.90
CA HIS A 34 -4.48 12.77 0.29
C HIS A 34 -4.74 11.25 0.25
N ALA A 35 -3.67 10.44 0.27
CA ALA A 35 -3.73 8.99 0.06
C ALA A 35 -4.74 8.24 0.95
N CYS A 36 -4.94 8.69 2.19
CA CYS A 36 -5.91 8.07 3.10
C CYS A 36 -7.35 8.59 2.97
N GLY A 37 -7.67 9.44 2.00
CA GLY A 37 -8.99 10.06 1.86
C GLY A 37 -9.29 11.14 2.91
N GLY A 38 -8.26 11.82 3.45
CA GLY A 38 -8.45 12.91 4.42
C GLY A 38 -8.67 12.48 5.88
N ARG A 39 -8.45 11.20 6.22
CA ARG A 39 -8.72 10.63 7.56
C ARG A 39 -7.53 10.67 8.53
N ALA A 40 -6.54 11.53 8.29
CA ALA A 40 -5.29 11.60 9.06
C ALA A 40 -4.54 10.27 9.27
N LYS A 41 -4.79 9.24 8.45
CA LYS A 41 -4.01 7.97 8.45
C LYS A 41 -2.72 8.05 7.62
N CYS A 42 -2.56 9.10 6.82
CA CYS A 42 -1.35 9.40 6.07
C CYS A 42 -0.94 10.86 6.27
N SER A 43 0.28 11.21 5.86
CA SER A 43 0.81 12.58 5.91
C SER A 43 1.00 13.20 4.52
N THR A 44 0.36 12.68 3.48
CA THR A 44 0.55 13.18 2.10
C THR A 44 -0.05 14.57 1.89
N CYS A 45 -1.09 14.93 2.66
CA CYS A 45 -1.74 16.24 2.59
C CYS A 45 -1.02 17.32 3.39
N ARG A 46 0.22 17.05 3.86
CA ARG A 46 0.98 18.04 4.62
C ARG A 46 1.18 19.30 3.78
N VAL A 47 1.09 20.42 4.46
CA VAL A 47 1.46 21.73 3.95
C VAL A 47 2.42 22.39 4.91
N TRP A 48 3.30 23.22 4.36
CA TRP A 48 4.05 24.19 5.12
C TRP A 48 3.26 25.50 5.15
N VAL A 49 2.83 25.94 6.31
CA VAL A 49 2.24 27.27 6.52
C VAL A 49 3.39 28.27 6.52
N LEU A 50 3.50 29.04 5.45
CA LEU A 50 4.56 30.05 5.27
C LEU A 50 4.20 31.33 6.00
N ASP A 51 2.91 31.69 6.01
CA ASP A 51 2.39 32.88 6.66
C ASP A 51 0.99 32.60 7.21
N GLY A 52 0.61 33.31 8.27
CA GLY A 52 -0.69 33.15 8.91
C GLY A 52 -0.74 32.01 9.93
N VAL A 53 0.40 31.54 10.45
CA VAL A 53 0.46 30.48 11.47
C VAL A 53 -0.40 30.80 12.70
N GLU A 54 -0.52 32.08 13.07
CA GLU A 54 -1.39 32.56 14.15
C GLU A 54 -2.88 32.26 13.90
N GLY A 55 -3.30 32.18 12.63
CA GLY A 55 -4.65 31.80 12.22
C GLY A 55 -4.85 30.29 12.14
N CYS A 56 -3.86 29.47 12.50
CA CYS A 56 -4.00 28.03 12.59
C CYS A 56 -4.40 27.63 14.03
N PRO A 57 -5.57 26.99 14.24
CA PRO A 57 -5.92 26.49 15.56
C PRO A 57 -4.96 25.40 16.03
N ASN A 58 -5.01 25.06 17.31
CA ASN A 58 -4.27 23.94 17.87
C ASN A 58 -4.56 22.64 17.09
N ARG A 59 -3.54 21.80 16.97
CA ARG A 59 -3.67 20.48 16.35
C ARG A 59 -4.77 19.69 17.07
N ASN A 60 -5.64 19.04 16.31
CA ASN A 60 -6.58 18.07 16.89
C ASN A 60 -5.84 16.77 17.26
N ARG A 61 -6.55 15.80 17.85
CA ARG A 61 -5.96 14.53 18.30
C ARG A 61 -5.21 13.80 17.18
N ASP A 62 -5.83 13.64 16.02
CA ASP A 62 -5.27 12.83 14.94
C ASP A 62 -4.07 13.53 14.28
N GLU A 63 -4.15 14.85 14.10
CA GLU A 63 -3.02 15.67 13.64
C GLU A 63 -1.86 15.64 14.63
N SER A 64 -2.14 15.69 15.93
CA SER A 64 -1.12 15.65 16.99
C SER A 64 -0.37 14.32 16.99
N LEU A 65 -1.09 13.19 16.90
CA LEU A 65 -0.49 11.86 16.81
C LEU A 65 0.41 11.72 15.58
N MET A 66 -0.04 12.19 14.42
CA MET A 66 0.76 12.15 13.20
C MET A 66 1.98 13.08 13.29
N ALA A 67 1.80 14.29 13.85
CA ALA A 67 2.85 15.28 14.01
C ALA A 67 3.95 14.80 14.96
N GLU A 68 3.59 14.18 16.09
CA GLU A 68 4.54 13.58 17.03
C GLU A 68 5.32 12.44 16.36
N ARG A 69 4.60 11.50 15.72
CA ARG A 69 5.20 10.35 15.02
C ARG A 69 6.23 10.77 13.97
N LEU A 70 5.93 11.83 13.22
CA LEU A 70 6.79 12.33 12.13
C LEU A 70 7.69 13.51 12.53
N ARG A 71 7.64 13.95 13.79
CA ARG A 71 8.36 15.11 14.33
C ARG A 71 8.15 16.38 13.49
N LEU A 72 6.89 16.68 13.17
CA LEU A 72 6.53 17.84 12.35
C LEU A 72 6.62 19.13 13.18
N ALA A 73 7.34 20.12 12.65
CA ALA A 73 7.32 21.49 13.17
C ALA A 73 5.89 22.07 13.13
N ASP A 74 5.59 23.07 13.95
CA ASP A 74 4.23 23.61 14.10
C ASP A 74 3.70 24.26 12.82
N GLU A 75 4.59 24.78 11.98
CA GLU A 75 4.28 25.31 10.66
C GLU A 75 3.87 24.22 9.66
N VAL A 76 4.19 22.96 9.94
CA VAL A 76 3.79 21.84 9.10
C VAL A 76 2.48 21.25 9.62
N ARG A 77 1.41 21.45 8.84
CA ARG A 77 0.04 21.06 9.19
C ARG A 77 -0.49 20.02 8.22
N LEU A 78 -1.45 19.20 8.68
CA LEU A 78 -2.21 18.33 7.80
C LEU A 78 -3.39 19.09 7.22
N ALA A 79 -3.45 19.29 5.90
CA ALA A 79 -4.55 20.03 5.28
C ALA A 79 -5.93 19.41 5.57
N CYS A 80 -6.01 18.09 5.74
CA CYS A 80 -7.26 17.41 6.08
C CYS A 80 -7.73 17.63 7.53
N GLN A 81 -6.87 18.14 8.40
CA GLN A 81 -7.19 18.38 9.81
C GLN A 81 -7.25 19.88 10.15
N LEU A 82 -6.48 20.69 9.41
CA LEU A 82 -6.41 22.13 9.60
C LEU A 82 -7.71 22.80 9.14
N ARG A 83 -8.35 23.52 10.08
CA ARG A 83 -9.47 24.43 9.82
C ARG A 83 -8.98 25.85 10.11
N PRO A 84 -8.50 26.60 9.12
CA PRO A 84 -7.95 27.92 9.37
C PRO A 84 -9.00 28.86 9.94
N GLU A 85 -8.56 29.79 10.79
CA GLU A 85 -9.33 30.88 11.38
C GLU A 85 -8.87 32.26 10.87
N GLY A 86 -7.77 32.30 10.10
CA GLY A 86 -7.22 33.49 9.45
C GLY A 86 -6.60 33.17 8.09
N GLU A 87 -6.28 34.21 7.33
CA GLU A 87 -5.70 34.05 5.98
C GLU A 87 -4.36 33.33 6.04
N LEU A 88 -4.16 32.37 5.13
CA LEU A 88 -2.95 31.55 5.08
C LEU A 88 -2.23 31.67 3.74
N ARG A 89 -0.91 31.58 3.79
CA ARG A 89 -0.10 31.22 2.62
C ARG A 89 0.57 29.89 2.89
N VAL A 90 0.27 28.90 2.07
CA VAL A 90 0.71 27.52 2.28
C VAL A 90 1.52 27.01 1.09
N ARG A 91 2.54 26.21 1.35
CA ARG A 91 3.26 25.44 0.34
C ARG A 91 2.87 23.97 0.47
N ARG A 92 2.32 23.42 -0.60
CA ARG A 92 1.98 22.00 -0.68
C ARG A 92 3.24 21.15 -0.77
N LEU A 93 3.14 19.86 -0.43
CA LEU A 93 4.10 18.83 -0.83
C LEU A 93 3.98 18.55 -2.34
N VAL A 94 4.24 19.56 -3.15
CA VAL A 94 4.35 19.44 -4.61
C VAL A 94 5.73 19.99 -4.96
N LEU A 95 6.66 19.09 -5.22
CA LEU A 95 8.03 19.40 -5.61
C LEU A 95 8.12 19.60 -7.13
N ASP A 96 7.38 18.81 -7.93
CA ASP A 96 7.42 18.88 -9.39
C ASP A 96 6.12 18.39 -10.08
N GLU A 97 6.16 18.28 -11.42
CA GLU A 97 5.03 17.79 -12.23
C GLU A 97 4.62 16.35 -11.87
N THR A 98 5.54 15.53 -11.37
CA THR A 98 5.24 14.16 -10.90
C THR A 98 4.30 14.19 -9.71
N ASP A 99 4.52 15.10 -8.76
CA ASP A 99 3.62 15.24 -7.60
C ASP A 99 2.24 15.72 -8.02
N LEU A 100 2.14 16.57 -9.05
CA LEU A 100 0.85 16.99 -9.63
C LEU A 100 0.13 15.81 -10.30
N VAL A 101 0.87 14.93 -11.00
CA VAL A 101 0.31 13.72 -11.62
C VAL A 101 -0.13 12.70 -10.57
N ILE A 102 0.69 12.41 -9.56
CA ILE A 102 0.33 11.49 -8.46
C ILE A 102 -0.91 12.02 -7.71
N THR A 103 -0.93 13.33 -7.43
CA THR A 103 -2.06 13.99 -6.76
C THR A 103 -3.33 13.94 -7.60
N SER A 104 -3.24 14.16 -8.92
CA SER A 104 -4.39 14.11 -9.82
C SER A 104 -4.87 12.68 -10.07
N GLN A 105 -3.98 11.68 -10.14
CA GLN A 105 -4.35 10.26 -10.24
C GLN A 105 -5.07 9.74 -8.98
N LEU A 106 -4.64 10.17 -7.78
CA LEU A 106 -5.37 9.93 -6.54
C LEU A 106 -6.80 10.52 -6.56
N LEU A 107 -7.03 11.56 -7.36
CA LEU A 107 -8.33 12.22 -7.51
C LEU A 107 -9.19 11.65 -8.65
N SER A 108 -8.61 10.98 -9.64
CA SER A 108 -9.23 10.79 -10.96
C SER A 108 -9.46 9.34 -11.39
N SER A 109 -9.14 8.32 -10.58
CA SER A 109 -9.31 6.92 -11.00
C SER A 109 -10.01 6.07 -9.93
N PRO A 110 -11.25 5.62 -10.18
CA PRO A 110 -11.95 4.63 -9.35
C PRO A 110 -11.26 3.26 -9.33
N GLU A 111 -10.46 2.94 -10.36
CA GLU A 111 -9.79 1.65 -10.53
C GLU A 111 -8.48 1.55 -9.73
N THR A 112 -7.89 2.68 -9.34
CA THR A 112 -6.67 2.74 -8.55
C THR A 112 -7.07 2.78 -7.08
N ARG A 113 -6.94 1.65 -6.36
CA ARG A 113 -7.18 1.64 -4.90
C ARG A 113 -6.17 2.60 -4.24
N SER A 114 -6.66 3.76 -3.80
CA SER A 114 -5.89 4.75 -3.05
C SER A 114 -5.66 4.19 -1.65
N GLY A 115 -4.53 3.48 -1.45
CA GLY A 115 -4.06 2.95 -0.17
C GLY A 115 -5.12 2.80 0.93
N GLU A 116 -5.91 1.73 0.89
CA GLU A 116 -6.95 1.45 1.85
C GLU A 116 -6.43 0.60 3.01
N SER A 117 -6.59 1.07 4.23
CA SER A 117 -6.28 0.29 5.43
C SER A 117 -7.32 -0.83 5.60
N LYS A 118 -6.90 -2.09 5.47
CA LYS A 118 -7.76 -3.28 5.58
C LYS A 118 -7.14 -4.33 6.50
N GLN A 119 -8.00 -5.13 7.13
CA GLN A 119 -7.57 -6.34 7.83
C GLN A 119 -7.42 -7.47 6.82
N VAL A 120 -6.20 -7.93 6.59
CA VAL A 120 -5.89 -8.95 5.59
C VAL A 120 -5.03 -10.05 6.17
N ALA A 121 -5.15 -11.25 5.61
CA ALA A 121 -4.23 -12.34 5.90
C ALA A 121 -3.19 -12.43 4.77
N VAL A 122 -1.91 -12.30 5.12
CA VAL A 122 -0.80 -12.40 4.20
C VAL A 122 -0.19 -13.79 4.29
N PHE A 123 -0.02 -14.40 3.13
CA PHE A 123 0.60 -15.70 2.92
C PHE A 123 1.95 -15.48 2.24
N PHE A 124 3.01 -16.02 2.82
CA PHE A 124 4.32 -16.11 2.19
C PHE A 124 4.71 -17.56 2.06
N SER A 125 5.28 -17.94 0.93
CA SER A 125 6.01 -19.19 0.82
C SER A 125 7.32 -19.02 0.10
N ASP A 126 8.31 -19.82 0.47
CA ASP A 126 9.69 -19.78 0.01
C ASP A 126 10.29 -21.18 -0.01
N VAL A 127 11.20 -21.48 -0.92
CA VAL A 127 11.79 -22.83 -1.02
C VAL A 127 12.88 -22.97 0.06
N ALA A 128 12.86 -24.08 0.79
CA ALA A 128 13.86 -24.36 1.81
C ALA A 128 15.22 -24.65 1.16
N ASP A 129 16.29 -24.05 1.69
CA ASP A 129 17.66 -24.21 1.18
C ASP A 129 17.81 -23.91 -0.33
N PHE A 130 16.99 -23.00 -0.89
CA PHE A 130 16.95 -22.73 -2.33
C PHE A 130 18.31 -22.44 -2.96
N THR A 131 19.19 -21.69 -2.28
CA THR A 131 20.54 -21.41 -2.79
C THR A 131 21.30 -22.69 -3.11
N LYS A 132 21.34 -23.65 -2.19
CA LYS A 132 22.02 -24.94 -2.41
C LYS A 132 21.36 -25.74 -3.54
N LEU A 133 20.03 -25.72 -3.59
CA LEU A 133 19.26 -26.38 -4.65
C LEU A 133 19.59 -25.79 -6.03
N SER A 134 19.63 -24.46 -6.13
CA SER A 134 19.90 -23.75 -7.37
C SER A 134 21.32 -23.94 -7.91
N GLU A 135 22.29 -24.20 -7.02
CA GLU A 135 23.68 -24.49 -7.39
C GLU A 135 23.86 -25.93 -7.90
N GLN A 136 22.97 -26.86 -7.52
CA GLN A 136 23.03 -28.27 -7.94
C GLN A 136 22.34 -28.53 -9.28
N LEU A 137 21.45 -27.64 -9.69
CA LEU A 137 20.61 -27.80 -10.87
C LEU A 137 21.07 -26.88 -12.00
N SER A 138 20.74 -27.26 -13.24
CA SER A 138 20.87 -26.32 -14.34
C SER A 138 19.85 -25.19 -14.17
N PRO A 139 20.13 -23.95 -14.66
CA PRO A 139 19.17 -22.86 -14.59
C PRO A 139 17.81 -23.20 -15.23
N TYR A 140 17.78 -24.02 -16.29
CA TYR A 140 16.55 -24.47 -16.93
C TYR A 140 15.74 -25.43 -16.04
N ASP A 141 16.42 -26.32 -15.31
CA ASP A 141 15.76 -27.22 -14.36
C ASP A 141 15.19 -26.44 -13.17
N VAL A 142 15.91 -25.44 -12.66
CA VAL A 142 15.41 -24.52 -11.63
C VAL A 142 14.15 -23.81 -12.11
N MET A 143 14.18 -23.26 -13.33
CA MET A 143 13.00 -22.61 -13.91
C MET A 143 11.82 -23.57 -14.06
N TYR A 144 12.05 -24.79 -14.54
CA TYR A 144 10.99 -25.80 -14.67
C TYR A 144 10.37 -26.15 -13.32
N LEU A 145 11.21 -26.36 -12.30
CA LEU A 145 10.80 -26.69 -10.95
C LEU A 145 9.98 -25.56 -10.33
N LEU A 146 10.45 -24.31 -10.42
CA LEU A 146 9.71 -23.15 -9.91
C LEU A 146 8.38 -22.95 -10.63
N ASN A 147 8.33 -23.05 -11.96
CA ASN A 147 7.08 -22.94 -12.71
C ASN A 147 6.07 -24.02 -12.31
N ARG A 148 6.52 -25.26 -12.11
CA ARG A 148 5.66 -26.36 -11.66
C ARG A 148 5.14 -26.10 -10.25
N TYR A 149 6.00 -25.64 -9.35
CA TYR A 149 5.65 -25.28 -7.99
C TYR A 149 4.62 -24.14 -7.96
N PHE A 150 4.91 -23.02 -8.63
CA PHE A 150 4.03 -21.85 -8.69
C PHE A 150 2.69 -22.14 -9.34
N ALA A 151 2.62 -22.98 -10.37
CA ALA A 151 1.36 -23.37 -10.99
C ALA A 151 0.43 -24.12 -10.01
N GLN A 152 0.97 -25.03 -9.20
CA GLN A 152 0.19 -25.79 -8.21
C GLN A 152 -0.24 -24.93 -7.03
N VAL A 153 0.69 -24.13 -6.48
CA VAL A 153 0.38 -23.29 -5.32
C VAL A 153 -0.53 -22.13 -5.70
N GLY A 154 -0.35 -21.56 -6.90
CA GLY A 154 -1.22 -20.49 -7.38
C GLY A 154 -2.68 -20.94 -7.50
N ASP A 155 -2.92 -22.11 -8.09
CA ASP A 155 -4.27 -22.71 -8.18
C ASP A 155 -4.89 -22.98 -6.80
N ILE A 156 -4.08 -23.41 -5.82
CA ILE A 156 -4.55 -23.59 -4.43
C ILE A 156 -4.95 -22.24 -3.82
N ILE A 157 -4.11 -21.22 -3.96
CA ILE A 157 -4.37 -19.89 -3.40
C ILE A 157 -5.64 -19.29 -3.98
N GLU A 158 -5.78 -19.30 -5.31
CA GLU A 158 -6.95 -18.75 -6.00
C GLU A 158 -8.24 -19.49 -5.60
N ARG A 159 -8.22 -20.83 -5.51
CA ARG A 159 -9.38 -21.62 -5.06
C ARG A 159 -9.81 -21.33 -3.62
N ASN A 160 -8.86 -20.95 -2.76
CA ASN A 160 -9.16 -20.52 -1.41
C ASN A 160 -9.54 -19.02 -1.34
N GLY A 161 -9.61 -18.30 -2.46
CA GLY A 161 -9.98 -16.89 -2.54
C GLY A 161 -8.85 -15.93 -2.16
N GLY A 162 -7.60 -16.37 -2.30
CA GLY A 162 -6.42 -15.51 -2.17
C GLY A 162 -6.07 -14.87 -3.52
N PHE A 163 -5.45 -13.71 -3.44
CA PHE A 163 -4.89 -12.98 -4.58
C PHE A 163 -3.38 -13.09 -4.53
N ILE A 164 -2.75 -13.58 -5.60
CA ILE A 164 -1.28 -13.64 -5.70
C ILE A 164 -0.79 -12.22 -6.00
N ASP A 165 -0.05 -11.65 -5.06
CA ASP A 165 0.51 -10.31 -5.17
C ASP A 165 1.74 -10.31 -6.08
N ASN A 166 2.71 -11.17 -5.75
CA ASN A 166 3.99 -11.23 -6.43
C ASN A 166 4.66 -12.59 -6.26
N PHE A 167 5.45 -12.95 -7.27
CA PHE A 167 6.50 -13.96 -7.19
C PHE A 167 7.83 -13.24 -6.93
N ILE A 168 8.52 -13.61 -5.86
CA ILE A 168 9.76 -12.95 -5.41
C ILE A 168 10.84 -14.02 -5.28
N GLY A 169 11.71 -14.12 -6.29
CA GLY A 169 12.72 -15.17 -6.35
C GLY A 169 12.09 -16.55 -6.46
N ASP A 170 12.38 -17.43 -5.51
CA ASP A 170 11.80 -18.76 -5.34
C ASP A 170 10.53 -18.79 -4.49
N GLY A 171 10.14 -17.63 -3.95
CA GLY A 171 8.96 -17.48 -3.14
C GLY A 171 7.78 -16.81 -3.85
N LEU A 172 6.64 -16.82 -3.16
CA LEU A 172 5.45 -16.09 -3.55
C LEU A 172 4.79 -15.43 -2.33
N MET A 173 4.12 -14.31 -2.59
CA MET A 173 3.26 -13.62 -1.64
C MET A 173 1.83 -13.60 -2.16
N ALA A 174 0.89 -13.90 -1.27
CA ALA A 174 -0.54 -13.80 -1.55
C ALA A 174 -1.29 -13.12 -0.40
N ILE A 175 -2.39 -12.47 -0.74
CA ILE A 175 -3.21 -11.69 0.18
C ILE A 175 -4.63 -12.24 0.15
N PHE A 176 -5.21 -12.47 1.32
CA PHE A 176 -6.59 -12.86 1.51
C PHE A 176 -7.34 -11.74 2.23
N GLY A 177 -8.61 -11.52 1.88
CA GLY A 177 -9.44 -10.49 2.52
C GLY A 177 -9.45 -9.12 1.82
N ILE A 178 -8.95 -9.03 0.58
CA ILE A 178 -8.92 -7.78 -0.20
C ILE A 178 -10.33 -7.18 -0.39
N ASP A 179 -11.36 -8.02 -0.43
CA ASP A 179 -12.77 -7.61 -0.54
C ASP A 179 -13.52 -7.85 0.78
N ASP A 180 -12.83 -7.65 1.90
CA ASP A 180 -13.37 -7.60 3.26
C ASP A 180 -14.02 -8.92 3.73
N GLN A 181 -13.50 -10.06 3.24
CA GLN A 181 -13.92 -11.39 3.69
C GLN A 181 -13.43 -11.67 5.12
N ARG A 182 -14.36 -11.82 6.08
CA ARG A 182 -14.04 -12.07 7.50
C ARG A 182 -13.37 -13.42 7.78
N ASP A 183 -13.54 -14.39 6.89
CA ASP A 183 -12.94 -15.73 6.98
C ASP A 183 -11.56 -15.82 6.29
N ALA A 184 -10.98 -14.69 5.88
CA ALA A 184 -9.66 -14.62 5.24
C ALA A 184 -8.54 -15.37 6.00
N PRO A 185 -8.42 -15.29 7.35
CA PRO A 185 -7.42 -16.07 8.08
C PRO A 185 -7.60 -17.58 7.92
N LEU A 186 -8.84 -18.06 7.97
CA LEU A 186 -9.16 -19.48 7.84
C LEU A 186 -8.83 -19.98 6.41
N ARG A 187 -9.16 -19.17 5.40
CA ARG A 187 -8.82 -19.46 4.00
C ARG A 187 -7.30 -19.53 3.77
N ALA A 188 -6.54 -18.60 4.34
CA ALA A 188 -5.08 -18.59 4.24
C ALA A 188 -4.46 -19.84 4.90
N VAL A 189 -4.97 -20.25 6.07
CA VAL A 189 -4.54 -21.50 6.75
C VAL A 189 -4.90 -22.74 5.92
N ASN A 190 -6.11 -22.80 5.36
CA ASN A 190 -6.52 -23.91 4.49
C ASN A 190 -5.65 -24.00 3.24
N ALA A 191 -5.32 -22.87 2.61
CA ALA A 191 -4.39 -22.81 1.50
C ALA A 191 -3.00 -23.33 1.91
N ALA A 192 -2.48 -22.94 3.07
CA ALA A 192 -1.19 -23.42 3.57
C ALA A 192 -1.15 -24.94 3.75
N ILE A 193 -2.19 -25.52 4.36
CA ILE A 193 -2.28 -26.97 4.56
C ILE A 193 -2.31 -27.71 3.21
N GLN A 194 -3.11 -27.22 2.26
CA GLN A 194 -3.19 -27.81 0.92
C GLN A 194 -1.88 -27.69 0.15
N THR A 195 -1.18 -26.56 0.30
CA THR A 195 0.12 -26.30 -0.31
C THR A 195 1.18 -27.27 0.21
N VAL A 196 1.31 -27.44 1.54
CA VAL A 196 2.24 -28.42 2.14
C VAL A 196 1.94 -29.83 1.64
N ALA A 197 0.67 -30.26 1.69
CA ALA A 197 0.27 -31.58 1.22
C ALA A 197 0.56 -31.81 -0.28
N THR A 198 0.48 -30.75 -1.09
CA THR A 198 0.77 -30.81 -2.52
C THR A 198 2.27 -30.90 -2.78
N VAL A 199 3.08 -30.12 -2.07
CA VAL A 199 4.54 -30.21 -2.14
C VAL A 199 5.04 -31.58 -1.69
N ASP A 200 4.47 -32.15 -0.63
CA ASP A 200 4.82 -33.50 -0.17
C ASP A 200 4.60 -34.57 -1.25
N ARG A 201 3.56 -34.42 -2.09
CA ARG A 201 3.33 -35.32 -3.24
C ARG A 201 4.32 -35.12 -4.38
N LEU A 202 4.95 -33.95 -4.48
CA LEU A 202 5.95 -33.65 -5.50
C LEU A 202 7.36 -34.12 -5.10
N LYS A 203 7.64 -34.28 -3.81
CA LYS A 203 8.94 -34.72 -3.29
C LYS A 203 9.49 -35.99 -3.97
N PRO A 204 8.72 -37.09 -4.13
CA PRO A 204 9.25 -38.30 -4.77
C PRO A 204 9.68 -38.06 -6.21
N PHE A 205 8.93 -37.25 -6.96
CA PHE A 205 9.26 -36.88 -8.34
C PHE A 205 10.58 -36.11 -8.40
N PHE A 206 10.74 -35.08 -7.55
CA PHE A 206 11.96 -34.28 -7.53
C PHE A 206 13.18 -35.08 -7.06
N ALA A 207 13.00 -35.97 -6.07
CA ALA A 207 14.03 -36.88 -5.62
C ALA A 207 14.47 -37.86 -6.74
N SER A 208 13.51 -38.45 -7.48
CA SER A 208 13.84 -39.42 -8.53
C SER A 208 14.46 -38.79 -9.77
N MET A 209 13.98 -37.61 -10.16
CA MET A 209 14.35 -36.98 -11.44
C MET A 209 15.62 -36.12 -11.30
N TYR A 210 15.80 -35.47 -10.14
CA TYR A 210 16.85 -34.47 -9.95
C TYR A 210 17.77 -34.78 -8.76
N GLY A 211 17.47 -35.80 -7.94
CA GLY A 211 18.29 -36.15 -6.78
C GLY A 211 18.23 -35.13 -5.64
N ILE A 212 17.21 -34.27 -5.62
CA ILE A 212 17.07 -33.18 -4.63
C ILE A 212 15.95 -33.48 -3.64
N ASN A 213 16.08 -32.95 -2.42
CA ASN A 213 14.96 -32.80 -1.50
C ASN A 213 14.32 -31.42 -1.72
N PHE A 214 13.04 -31.39 -2.04
CA PHE A 214 12.30 -30.15 -2.28
C PHE A 214 11.31 -29.91 -1.13
N ASP A 215 11.61 -28.90 -0.32
CA ASP A 215 10.81 -28.48 0.82
C ASP A 215 10.49 -26.99 0.70
N ILE A 216 9.43 -26.56 1.38
CA ILE A 216 9.02 -25.15 1.43
C ILE A 216 8.80 -24.70 2.87
N ARG A 217 8.88 -23.40 3.07
CA ARG A 217 8.49 -22.71 4.30
C ARG A 217 7.27 -21.87 3.99
N ILE A 218 6.33 -21.80 4.94
CA ILE A 218 5.14 -20.96 4.83
C ILE A 218 5.05 -20.07 6.07
N GLY A 219 4.90 -18.77 5.85
CA GLY A 219 4.59 -17.78 6.87
C GLY A 219 3.20 -17.21 6.66
N LEU A 220 2.42 -17.10 7.74
CA LEU A 220 1.11 -16.45 7.74
C LEU A 220 1.10 -15.30 8.73
N HIS A 221 0.50 -14.18 8.34
CA HIS A 221 0.24 -13.05 9.23
C HIS A 221 -1.18 -12.53 9.00
N TYR A 222 -1.88 -12.11 10.06
CA TYR A 222 -3.16 -11.43 9.95
C TYR A 222 -3.12 -10.12 10.73
N GLY A 223 -3.43 -9.02 10.06
CA GLY A 223 -3.35 -7.69 10.64
C GLY A 223 -3.79 -6.59 9.70
N GLU A 224 -3.71 -5.36 10.20
CA GLU A 224 -4.01 -4.16 9.40
C GLU A 224 -2.85 -3.89 8.42
N ALA A 225 -3.16 -3.81 7.13
CA ALA A 225 -2.25 -3.48 6.05
C ALA A 225 -2.85 -2.43 5.13
N VAL A 226 -2.02 -1.73 4.35
CA VAL A 226 -2.48 -0.67 3.44
C VAL A 226 -2.49 -1.22 2.02
N ILE A 227 -3.68 -1.59 1.54
CA ILE A 227 -3.87 -2.14 0.21
C ILE A 227 -3.94 -1.00 -0.81
N GLY A 228 -2.96 -0.90 -1.69
CA GLY A 228 -2.92 0.17 -2.68
C GLY A 228 -2.29 -0.28 -3.99
N THR A 229 -2.61 0.45 -5.06
CA THR A 229 -1.89 0.27 -6.33
C THR A 229 -0.63 1.13 -6.33
N LEU A 230 0.54 0.51 -6.48
CA LEU A 230 1.83 1.18 -6.62
C LEU A 230 2.44 0.87 -8.00
N GLY A 231 3.11 1.85 -8.59
CA GLY A 231 3.81 1.68 -9.86
C GLY A 231 3.83 2.93 -10.72
N PHE A 232 4.31 2.79 -11.95
CA PHE A 232 4.35 3.85 -12.97
C PHE A 232 3.39 3.50 -14.12
N ALA A 233 3.08 4.46 -14.99
CA ALA A 233 2.18 4.25 -16.12
C ALA A 233 2.55 2.99 -16.93
N GLY A 234 1.59 2.07 -17.07
CA GLY A 234 1.78 0.78 -17.75
C GLY A 234 2.41 -0.34 -16.91
N ASN A 235 2.82 -0.06 -15.66
CA ASN A 235 3.38 -1.06 -14.74
C ASN A 235 2.94 -0.76 -13.30
N GLN A 236 1.65 -1.00 -13.03
CA GLN A 236 1.01 -0.85 -11.73
C GLN A 236 0.70 -2.22 -11.14
N ARG A 237 0.89 -2.37 -9.83
CA ARG A 237 0.56 -3.59 -9.09
C ARG A 237 -0.19 -3.24 -7.82
N LEU A 238 -1.15 -4.09 -7.45
CA LEU A 238 -1.69 -4.09 -6.10
C LEU A 238 -0.57 -4.49 -5.14
N THR A 239 -0.59 -3.95 -3.92
CA THR A 239 0.34 -4.33 -2.84
C THR A 239 -0.30 -4.05 -1.48
N ALA A 240 0.23 -4.65 -0.41
CA ALA A 240 -0.29 -4.63 0.96
C ALA A 240 0.78 -4.24 2.00
#